data_AF-A0A356KLN2-F1
#
_entry.id   AF-A0A356KLN2-F1
#
_cell.length_a   1.000
_cell.length_b   1.000
_cell.length_c   1.000
_cell.angle_alpha   90.00
_cell.angle_beta   90.00
_cell.angle_gamma   90.00
#
_symmetry.space_group_name_H-M   'P 1'
#
loop_
_entity.id
_entity.type
_entity.pdbx_description
1 polymer ?
#
loop_
_entity_poly.entity_id
_entity_poly.type
_entity_poly.pdbx_seq_one_letter_code
_entity_poly.pdbx_strand_id
1 'polypeptide(L)'
;MLRQGEARLQVDRAFPGRIRGASIITTGPALGHGFDIDRTTVEQVTEFAAGTRGRWTHGSLSEDGLGRHLGTWEDVRMESFLLCRACGVQAEQEACGECGGVASLEWRAVGDFAFAS
;
A
#
# COMPACT_ATOMS: atom_id res chain seq x y z
N MET A 1 11.01 -3.37 20.14
CA MET A 1 11.80 -4.04 19.09
C MET A 1 10.80 -4.73 18.16
N LEU A 2 10.35 -4.04 17.11
CA LEU A 2 9.32 -4.56 16.19
C LEU A 2 9.99 -5.51 15.19
N ARG A 3 9.49 -6.74 15.09
CA ARG A 3 9.99 -7.76 14.16
C ARG A 3 9.69 -7.34 12.72
N GLN A 4 10.73 -7.24 11.90
CA GLN A 4 10.66 -7.24 10.44
C GLN A 4 10.27 -8.66 9.98
N GLY A 5 9.39 -8.77 8.97
CA GLY A 5 9.36 -9.96 8.11
C GLY A 5 8.14 -10.89 8.13
N GLU A 6 7.00 -10.54 8.73
CA GLU A 6 5.74 -11.23 8.41
C GLU A 6 5.07 -10.53 7.22
N ALA A 7 4.47 -11.29 6.30
CA ALA A 7 3.74 -10.72 5.16
C ALA A 7 2.79 -9.62 5.66
N ARG A 8 3.11 -8.35 5.37
CA ARG A 8 2.33 -7.17 5.84
C ARG A 8 0.87 -7.26 5.41
N LEU A 9 0.62 -7.94 4.29
CA LEU A 9 -0.69 -8.18 3.73
C LEU A 9 -1.27 -9.49 4.28
N GLN A 10 -2.41 -9.40 4.97
CA GLN A 10 -3.19 -10.56 5.38
C GLN A 10 -4.59 -10.50 4.75
N VAL A 11 -5.11 -11.65 4.31
CA VAL A 11 -6.44 -11.74 3.71
C VAL A 11 -7.32 -12.65 4.56
N ASP A 12 -8.26 -12.05 5.29
CA ASP A 12 -9.33 -12.76 5.97
C ASP A 12 -10.51 -12.96 5.01
N ARG A 13 -10.87 -14.21 4.78
CA ARG A 13 -11.94 -14.61 3.86
C ARG A 13 -13.27 -14.89 4.56
N ALA A 14 -13.32 -14.85 5.89
CA ALA A 14 -14.57 -15.04 6.62
C ALA A 14 -15.51 -13.87 6.32
N PHE A 15 -16.74 -14.16 5.88
CA PHE A 15 -17.73 -13.13 5.53
C PHE A 15 -17.91 -12.12 6.68
N PRO A 16 -17.87 -10.79 6.42
CA PRO A 16 -17.86 -10.14 5.11
C PRO A 16 -16.48 -10.05 4.41
N GLY A 17 -15.40 -10.40 5.10
CA GLY A 17 -14.02 -10.41 4.60
C GLY A 17 -13.24 -9.16 5.02
N ARG A 18 -11.91 -9.27 5.06
CA ARG A 18 -11.01 -8.14 5.35
C ARG A 18 -9.64 -8.34 4.72
N ILE A 19 -9.06 -7.27 4.19
CA ILE A 19 -7.65 -7.23 3.80
C ILE A 19 -6.93 -6.35 4.82
N ARG A 20 -5.86 -6.84 5.45
CA ARG A 20 -5.09 -6.09 6.44
C ARG A 20 -3.75 -5.64 5.88
N GLY A 21 -3.33 -4.42 6.19
CA GLY A 21 -2.03 -3.88 5.80
C GLY A 21 -1.83 -3.72 4.28
N ALA A 22 -2.89 -3.43 3.54
CA ALA A 22 -2.79 -3.13 2.12
C ALA A 22 -2.14 -1.76 1.89
N SER A 23 -1.25 -1.66 0.91
CA SER A 23 -0.66 -0.39 0.50
C SER A 23 -1.67 0.42 -0.30
N ILE A 24 -1.98 1.63 0.15
CA ILE A 24 -2.93 2.55 -0.48
C ILE A 24 -2.20 3.44 -1.48
N ILE A 25 -1.10 4.06 -1.05
CA ILE A 25 -0.27 4.96 -1.86
C ILE A 25 1.17 4.92 -1.37
N THR A 26 2.14 5.18 -2.25
CA THR A 26 3.58 5.08 -1.98
C THR A 26 4.34 6.20 -2.68
N THR A 27 5.42 6.71 -2.06
CA THR A 27 6.26 7.74 -2.65
C THR A 27 6.93 7.31 -3.95
N GLY A 28 7.07 8.25 -4.88
CA GLY A 28 7.65 8.04 -6.20
C GLY A 28 6.69 8.36 -7.35
N PRO A 29 7.05 7.98 -8.59
CA PRO A 29 6.33 8.42 -9.77
C PRO A 29 4.89 7.94 -9.83
N ALA A 30 3.94 8.85 -9.99
CA ALA A 30 2.57 8.52 -10.36
C ALA A 30 2.55 8.23 -11.87
N LEU A 31 2.79 6.96 -12.24
CA LEU A 31 2.92 6.53 -13.63
C LEU A 31 1.73 6.99 -14.48
N GLY A 32 2.01 7.69 -15.58
CA GLY A 32 0.99 8.22 -16.49
C GLY A 32 0.33 9.54 -16.06
N HIS A 33 0.70 10.10 -14.90
CA HIS A 33 0.08 11.32 -14.37
C HIS A 33 1.01 12.55 -14.33
N GLY A 34 2.30 12.38 -14.60
CA GLY A 34 3.24 13.50 -14.77
C GLY A 34 3.65 14.21 -13.47
N PHE A 35 3.45 13.58 -12.31
CA PHE A 35 3.90 14.08 -11.03
C PHE A 35 4.43 12.93 -10.14
N ASP A 36 5.17 13.31 -9.10
CA ASP A 36 5.66 12.40 -8.07
C ASP A 36 4.76 12.49 -6.83
N ILE A 37 4.48 11.34 -6.25
CA ILE A 37 3.93 11.24 -4.90
C ILE A 37 5.07 11.52 -3.93
N ASP A 38 4.95 12.62 -3.18
CA ASP A 38 5.89 12.96 -2.12
C ASP A 38 5.40 12.49 -0.75
N ARG A 39 6.24 12.70 0.27
CA ARG A 39 5.91 12.36 1.65
C ARG A 39 4.66 13.09 2.13
N THR A 40 4.50 14.37 1.79
CA THR A 40 3.34 15.20 2.15
C THR A 40 2.04 14.57 1.66
N THR A 41 2.02 14.09 0.41
CA THR A 41 0.87 13.42 -0.19
C THR A 41 0.52 12.15 0.58
N VAL A 42 1.53 11.36 0.97
CA VAL A 42 1.33 10.16 1.79
C VAL A 42 0.78 10.49 3.18
N GLU A 43 1.27 11.56 3.81
CA GLU A 43 0.78 12.05 5.11
C GLU A 43 -0.70 12.47 5.01
N GLN A 44 -1.07 13.23 3.99
CA GLN A 44 -2.44 13.65 3.75
C GLN A 44 -3.37 12.45 3.50
N VAL A 45 -2.96 11.47 2.68
CA VAL A 45 -3.76 10.26 2.48
C VAL A 45 -3.91 9.48 3.79
N THR A 46 -2.86 9.41 4.60
CA THR A 46 -2.92 8.75 5.91
C THR A 46 -3.94 9.42 6.83
N GLU A 47 -3.97 10.76 6.85
CA GLU A 47 -4.89 11.56 7.68
C GLU A 47 -6.36 11.39 7.26
N PHE A 48 -6.64 11.34 5.96
CA PHE A 48 -8.02 11.45 5.46
C PHE A 48 -8.63 10.15 4.92
N ALA A 49 -7.86 9.08 4.69
CA ALA A 49 -8.39 7.88 4.06
C ALA A 49 -9.25 7.01 5.00
N ALA A 50 -9.04 7.06 6.31
CA ALA A 50 -9.84 6.28 7.25
C ALA A 50 -11.33 6.67 7.17
N GLY A 51 -12.21 5.68 7.10
CA GLY A 51 -13.65 5.87 6.92
C GLY A 51 -14.09 6.14 5.47
N THR A 52 -13.16 6.30 4.53
CA THR A 52 -13.52 6.45 3.12
C THR A 52 -14.02 5.13 2.54
N ARG A 53 -15.12 5.21 1.77
CA ARG A 53 -15.67 4.04 1.08
C ARG A 53 -14.91 3.81 -0.21
N GLY A 54 -14.56 2.56 -0.47
CA GLY A 54 -13.84 2.16 -1.67
C GLY A 54 -14.54 1.02 -2.41
N ARG A 55 -14.14 0.84 -3.66
CA ARG A 55 -14.41 -0.36 -4.46
C ARG A 55 -13.13 -1.15 -4.59
N TRP A 56 -13.21 -2.44 -4.32
CA TRP A 56 -12.14 -3.38 -4.62
C TRP A 56 -12.39 -3.98 -6.01
N THR A 57 -11.42 -3.82 -6.91
CA THR A 57 -11.46 -4.38 -8.27
C THR A 57 -10.17 -5.15 -8.56
N HIS A 58 -10.26 -6.19 -9.38
CA HIS A 58 -9.10 -6.91 -9.90
C HIS A 58 -9.27 -7.05 -11.41
N GLY A 59 -8.23 -6.75 -12.19
CA GLY A 59 -8.32 -6.64 -13.65
C GLY A 59 -8.74 -7.92 -14.38
N SER A 60 -8.65 -9.09 -13.73
CA SER A 60 -9.13 -10.37 -14.26
C SER A 60 -10.51 -10.80 -13.75
N LEU A 61 -11.14 -10.05 -12.84
CA LEU A 61 -12.39 -10.41 -12.17
C LEU A 61 -13.57 -9.47 -12.50
N SER A 62 -13.34 -8.39 -13.25
CA SER A 62 -14.38 -7.48 -13.73
C SER A 62 -13.96 -6.90 -15.10
N GLU A 63 -14.73 -7.23 -16.14
CA GLU A 63 -14.52 -6.72 -17.52
C GLU A 63 -14.75 -5.20 -17.63
N ASP A 64 -15.56 -4.64 -16.73
CA ASP A 64 -15.91 -3.22 -16.70
C ASP A 64 -14.95 -2.36 -15.85
N GLY A 65 -13.99 -2.99 -15.15
CA GLY A 65 -13.09 -2.33 -14.20
C GLY A 65 -13.78 -1.78 -12.94
N LEU A 66 -15.11 -1.88 -12.84
CA LEU A 66 -15.91 -1.38 -11.73
C LEU A 66 -16.05 -2.46 -10.66
N GLY A 67 -15.20 -2.40 -9.65
CA GLY A 67 -15.23 -3.32 -8.51
C GLY A 67 -16.63 -3.44 -7.89
N ARG A 68 -17.13 -4.68 -7.78
CA ARG A 68 -18.43 -5.01 -7.16
C ARG A 68 -18.35 -5.05 -5.64
N HIS A 69 -17.17 -5.32 -5.11
CA HIS A 69 -16.96 -5.43 -3.67
C HIS A 69 -16.74 -4.05 -3.08
N LEU A 70 -17.70 -3.60 -2.28
CA LEU A 70 -17.63 -2.35 -1.54
C LEU A 70 -17.02 -2.61 -0.15
N GLY A 71 -16.34 -1.60 0.36
CA GLY A 71 -15.79 -1.63 1.70
C GLY A 71 -15.38 -0.25 2.19
N THR A 72 -14.78 -0.22 3.36
CA THR A 72 -14.31 0.99 4.02
C THR A 72 -12.85 0.79 4.43
N TRP A 73 -12.05 1.83 4.27
CA TRP A 73 -10.69 1.86 4.80
C TRP A 73 -10.68 2.12 6.30
N GLU A 74 -9.92 1.32 7.03
CA GLU A 74 -9.75 1.37 8.48
C GLU A 74 -8.26 1.25 8.83
N ASP A 75 -7.88 1.60 10.06
CA ASP A 75 -6.50 1.49 10.56
C ASP A 75 -5.44 2.04 9.59
N VAL A 76 -5.74 3.20 8.99
CA VAL A 76 -4.83 3.83 8.05
C VAL A 76 -3.66 4.44 8.82
N ARG A 77 -2.44 4.08 8.42
CA ARG A 77 -1.20 4.51 9.05
C ARG A 77 -0.11 4.70 8.01
N MET A 78 0.83 5.58 8.34
CA MET A 78 2.01 5.80 7.54
C MET A 78 3.12 4.84 7.96
N GLU A 79 3.83 4.26 7.00
CA GLU A 79 4.98 3.40 7.24
C GLU A 79 6.16 3.86 6.38
N SER A 80 7.35 3.87 6.97
CA SER A 80 8.60 4.00 6.23
C SER A 80 9.15 2.63 5.84
N PHE A 81 9.96 2.62 4.77
CA PHE A 81 10.70 1.46 4.30
C PHE A 81 11.89 1.90 3.44
N LEU A 82 12.88 1.01 3.25
CA LEU A 82 13.96 1.27 2.31
C LEU A 82 13.61 0.64 0.96
N LEU A 83 13.70 1.39 -0.13
CA LEU A 83 13.44 0.91 -1.49
C LEU A 83 14.71 1.02 -2.32
N CYS A 84 15.13 -0.09 -2.92
CA CYS A 84 16.15 -0.04 -3.96
C CYS A 84 15.51 0.39 -5.28
N ARG A 85 15.72 1.64 -5.70
CA ARG A 85 15.20 2.16 -6.97
C ARG A 85 15.77 1.45 -8.21
N ALA A 86 16.92 0.78 -8.08
CA ALA A 86 17.54 0.04 -9.18
C ALA A 86 16.81 -1.26 -9.53
N CYS A 87 16.27 -1.98 -8.53
CA CYS A 87 15.60 -3.28 -8.74
C CYS A 87 14.16 -3.34 -8.23
N GLY A 88 13.67 -2.29 -7.57
CA GLY A 88 12.30 -2.19 -7.05
C GLY A 88 12.04 -2.99 -5.77
N VAL A 89 13.06 -3.63 -5.19
CA VAL A 89 12.90 -4.46 -3.98
C VAL A 89 13.01 -3.60 -2.72
N GLN A 90 12.15 -3.89 -1.75
CA GLN A 90 12.28 -3.34 -0.40
C GLN A 90 13.52 -3.92 0.28
N ALA A 91 14.46 -3.06 0.64
CA ALA A 91 15.71 -3.46 1.28
C ALA A 91 15.60 -3.43 2.81
N GLU A 92 16.48 -4.17 3.48
CA GLU A 92 16.63 -4.12 4.94
C GLU A 92 17.71 -3.11 5.38
N GLN A 93 18.59 -2.72 4.46
CA GLN A 93 19.75 -1.86 4.68
C GLN A 93 19.89 -0.87 3.52
N GLU A 94 20.72 0.16 3.68
CA GLU A 94 21.00 1.15 2.64
C GLU A 94 21.66 0.52 1.39
N ALA A 95 22.41 -0.57 1.57
CA ALA A 95 22.86 -1.40 0.47
C ALA A 95 21.81 -2.49 0.18
N CYS A 96 21.35 -2.57 -1.06
CA CYS A 96 20.41 -3.59 -1.50
C CYS A 96 21.07 -4.98 -1.51
N GLY A 97 20.51 -5.94 -0.77
CA GLY A 97 21.00 -7.32 -0.77
C GLY A 97 20.82 -8.06 -2.10
N GLU A 98 19.90 -7.62 -2.96
CA GLU A 98 19.59 -8.29 -4.23
C GLU A 98 20.50 -7.86 -5.39
N CYS A 99 20.76 -6.56 -5.52
CA CYS A 99 21.51 -6.04 -6.67
C CYS A 99 22.75 -5.20 -6.29
N GLY A 100 23.01 -5.01 -4.99
CA GLY A 100 24.11 -4.16 -4.50
C GLY A 100 23.91 -2.66 -4.71
N GLY A 101 22.78 -2.23 -5.29
CA GLY A 101 22.43 -0.82 -5.46
C GLY A 101 22.12 -0.11 -4.14
N VAL A 102 21.98 1.21 -4.18
CA VAL A 102 21.61 2.02 -3.01
C VAL A 102 20.09 2.03 -2.84
N ALA A 103 19.62 1.82 -1.62
CA ALA A 103 18.24 1.94 -1.21
C ALA A 103 17.99 3.29 -0.52
N SER A 104 16.87 3.93 -0.85
CA SER A 104 16.43 5.19 -0.26
C SER A 104 15.31 4.98 0.75
N LEU A 105 15.23 5.85 1.75
CA LEU A 105 14.08 5.89 2.66
C LEU A 105 12.85 6.42 1.91
N GLU A 106 11.80 5.61 1.87
CA GLU A 106 10.53 5.88 1.21
C GLU A 106 9.37 5.74 2.20
N TRP A 107 8.19 6.19 1.79
CA TRP A 107 7.00 6.23 2.63
C TRP A 107 5.78 5.68 1.90
N ARG A 108 4.88 5.04 2.65
CA ARG A 108 3.57 4.60 2.15
C ARG A 108 2.49 4.77 3.20
N ALA A 109 1.27 5.00 2.73
CA ALA A 109 0.09 4.83 3.56
C ALA A 109 -0.38 3.39 3.40
N VAL A 110 -0.61 2.71 4.51
CA VAL A 110 -1.18 1.37 4.55
C VAL A 110 -2.45 1.40 5.37
N GLY A 111 -3.39 0.51 5.07
CA GLY A 111 -4.61 0.38 5.85
C GLY A 111 -5.27 -0.97 5.67
N ASP A 112 -6.34 -1.17 6.45
CA ASP A 112 -7.19 -2.34 6.38
C ASP A 112 -8.41 -2.01 5.51
N PHE A 113 -8.73 -2.86 4.54
CA PHE A 113 -9.96 -2.77 3.77
C PHE A 113 -11.00 -3.73 4.34
N ALA A 114 -12.02 -3.19 4.99
CA ALA A 114 -13.14 -3.95 5.56
C ALA A 114 -14.29 -4.01 4.54
N PHE A 115 -14.64 -5.20 4.06
CA PHE A 115 -15.74 -5.34 3.10
C PHE A 115 -17.10 -5.12 3.78
N ALA A 116 -18.03 -4.54 3.03
CA ALA A 116 -19.41 -4.38 3.47
C ALA A 116 -20.14 -5.74 3.48
N SER A 117 -21.02 -5.94 4.46
CA SER A 117 -21.97 -7.06 4.52
C SER A 117 -23.04 -6.98 3.45
#